data_AF-A0A7W1T2I1-F1
#
_entry.id   AF-A0A7W1T2I1-F1
#
_cell.length_a   1.000
_cell.length_b   1.000
_cell.length_c   1.000
_cell.angle_alpha   90.00
_cell.angle_beta   90.00
_cell.angle_gamma   90.00
#
_symmetry.space_group_name_H-M   'P 1'
#
loop_
_entity.id
_entity.type
_entity.pdbx_description
1 polymer ?
#
loop_
_entity_poly.entity_id
_entity_poly.type
_entity_poly.pdbx_seq_one_letter_code
_entity_poly.pdbx_strand_id
1 'polypeptide(L)'
;MLATAAPSFLAIPWAANAGPGYIRAIPTSSQIGTTNGAASLNDGFPPLNFTPVSTGGVPPSGADMNGILNLVTSNIQWHQAGGWYQFNSAFATSIGGYPAKAILAASDGSGFYYSTADNNAANPDAGGAGWTRMGALSCPWSGLTGTAPPVSHFSNDIGYVTAAGASVAAPVQAVNGLSGYVSVPTGLSVNSIGYTVLYVVPGGGSLGSEGSLTTISGRPGTWMNSGSGNLASDQLTLLVRVA
;
A
#
# COMPACT_ATOMS: atom_id res chain seq x y z
N MET A 1 -20.73 -4.91 18.36
CA MET A 1 -21.62 -3.78 18.70
C MET A 1 -22.54 -3.51 17.53
N LEU A 2 -23.83 -3.23 17.78
CA LEU A 2 -24.77 -2.89 16.71
C LEU A 2 -24.44 -1.48 16.21
N ALA A 3 -24.26 -1.31 14.89
CA ALA A 3 -23.94 -0.01 14.29
C ALA A 3 -25.00 1.06 14.59
N THR A 4 -26.24 0.64 14.81
CA THR A 4 -27.38 1.50 15.16
C THR A 4 -27.34 2.04 16.60
N ALA A 5 -26.44 1.54 17.45
CA ALA A 5 -26.27 1.99 18.82
C ALA A 5 -25.05 2.93 19.00
N ALA A 6 -24.48 3.44 17.91
CA ALA A 6 -23.37 4.37 17.97
C ALA A 6 -23.80 5.69 18.66
N PRO A 7 -23.02 6.22 19.62
CA PRO A 7 -23.28 7.51 20.23
C PRO A 7 -23.26 8.64 19.18
N SER A 8 -23.99 9.72 19.46
CA SER A 8 -23.92 10.94 18.64
C SER A 8 -22.53 11.57 18.72
N PHE A 9 -22.09 12.19 17.63
CA PHE A 9 -20.87 12.98 17.61
C PHE A 9 -20.95 14.20 18.55
N LEU A 10 -19.84 14.54 19.19
CA LEU A 10 -19.64 15.75 19.98
C LEU A 10 -19.35 16.91 19.04
N ALA A 11 -20.41 17.57 18.56
CA ALA A 11 -20.29 18.74 17.70
C ALA A 11 -19.73 19.99 18.43
N ILE A 12 -19.86 20.05 19.76
CA ILE A 12 -19.38 21.17 20.57
C ILE A 12 -18.70 20.58 21.82
N PRO A 13 -17.42 20.89 22.08
CA PRO A 13 -16.76 20.52 23.33
C PRO A 13 -17.46 21.16 24.54
N TRP A 14 -17.39 20.50 25.69
CA TRP A 14 -17.93 21.04 26.92
C TRP A 14 -17.31 22.41 27.24
N ALA A 15 -18.12 23.36 27.70
CA ALA A 15 -17.67 24.71 28.06
C ALA A 15 -16.91 25.48 26.94
N ALA A 16 -17.11 25.14 25.66
CA ALA A 16 -16.43 25.80 24.54
C ALA A 16 -16.65 27.33 24.46
N ASN A 17 -17.77 27.81 24.98
CA ASN A 17 -18.12 29.24 25.02
C ASN A 17 -18.11 29.84 26.45
N ALA A 18 -17.48 29.16 27.42
CA ALA A 18 -17.41 29.66 28.79
C ALA A 18 -16.58 30.95 28.84
N GLY A 19 -17.10 31.96 29.53
CA GLY A 19 -16.41 33.25 29.69
C GLY A 19 -15.14 33.13 30.54
N PRO A 20 -14.24 34.13 30.47
CA PRO A 20 -13.03 34.19 31.28
C PRO A 20 -13.35 34.02 32.78
N GLY A 21 -12.64 33.14 33.47
CA GLY A 21 -12.87 32.83 34.89
C GLY A 21 -13.85 31.69 35.17
N TYR A 22 -14.68 31.30 34.20
CA TYR A 22 -15.55 30.10 34.30
C TYR A 22 -14.92 28.84 33.69
N ILE A 23 -13.73 28.96 33.10
CA ILE A 23 -12.92 27.88 32.59
C ILE A 23 -11.45 28.27 32.70
N ARG A 24 -10.57 27.30 32.94
CA ARG A 24 -9.12 27.48 32.82
C ARG A 24 -8.43 26.18 32.41
N ALA A 25 -7.22 26.28 31.88
CA ALA A 25 -6.37 25.12 31.65
C ALA A 25 -5.98 24.48 32.99
N ILE A 26 -5.97 23.15 33.02
CA ILE A 26 -5.63 22.39 34.23
C ILE A 26 -4.11 22.34 34.38
N PRO A 27 -3.53 22.83 35.50
CA PRO A 27 -2.11 22.71 35.74
C PRO A 27 -1.66 21.26 35.81
N THR A 28 -0.47 20.94 35.31
CA THR A 28 0.12 19.61 35.50
C THR A 28 0.59 19.42 36.94
N SER A 29 1.31 20.41 37.48
CA SER A 29 1.88 20.39 38.83
C SER A 29 0.80 20.40 39.90
N SER A 30 1.14 19.81 41.05
CA SER A 30 0.23 19.69 42.19
C SER A 30 -0.36 21.03 42.62
N GLN A 31 -1.63 21.03 43.04
CA GLN A 31 -2.32 22.18 43.62
C GLN A 31 -2.54 22.06 45.14
N ILE A 32 -2.10 20.95 45.74
CA ILE A 32 -2.18 20.74 47.20
C ILE A 32 -1.37 21.83 47.91
N GLY A 33 -2.02 22.56 48.82
CA GLY A 33 -1.40 23.65 49.57
C GLY A 33 -1.05 24.90 48.74
N THR A 34 -1.39 24.94 47.45
CA THR A 34 -1.12 26.08 46.57
C THR A 34 -2.39 26.92 46.36
N THR A 35 -3.44 26.31 45.81
CA THR A 35 -4.73 26.96 45.57
C THR A 35 -5.84 26.07 46.08
N ASN A 36 -6.57 26.53 47.09
CA ASN A 36 -7.66 25.76 47.68
C ASN A 36 -8.74 25.44 46.63
N GLY A 37 -9.09 24.14 46.56
CA GLY A 37 -10.11 23.62 45.66
C GLY A 37 -9.73 23.55 44.18
N ALA A 38 -8.48 23.92 43.81
CA ALA A 38 -8.00 23.80 42.44
C ALA A 38 -7.50 22.39 42.14
N ALA A 39 -7.81 21.88 40.95
CA ALA A 39 -7.35 20.57 40.49
C ALA A 39 -6.00 20.66 39.75
N SER A 40 -5.32 19.52 39.62
CA SER A 40 -4.15 19.33 38.75
C SER A 40 -4.25 18.03 37.96
N LEU A 41 -3.47 17.87 36.89
CA LEU A 41 -3.41 16.59 36.16
C LEU A 41 -2.74 15.49 36.99
N ASN A 42 -1.79 15.84 37.87
CA ASN A 42 -1.11 14.86 38.72
C ASN A 42 -1.98 14.39 39.90
N ASP A 43 -2.75 15.28 40.53
CA ASP A 43 -3.50 14.96 41.74
C ASP A 43 -4.99 14.70 41.49
N GLY A 44 -5.53 15.18 40.36
CA GLY A 44 -6.97 15.38 40.22
C GLY A 44 -7.45 16.45 41.20
N PHE A 45 -8.53 16.15 41.94
CA PHE A 45 -9.01 17.02 43.02
C PHE A 45 -8.19 16.81 44.30
N PRO A 46 -7.64 17.86 44.93
CA PRO A 46 -6.90 17.73 46.19
C PRO A 46 -7.77 17.24 47.37
N PRO A 47 -7.17 16.72 48.46
CA PRO A 47 -7.90 16.19 49.63
C PRO A 47 -8.91 17.17 50.25
N LEU A 48 -8.65 18.47 50.15
CA LEU A 48 -9.56 19.51 50.67
C LEU A 48 -10.94 19.48 49.97
N ASN A 49 -11.00 18.99 48.73
CA ASN A 49 -12.26 18.78 48.00
C ASN A 49 -13.11 17.62 48.54
N PHE A 50 -12.51 16.71 49.29
CA PHE A 50 -13.18 15.55 49.88
C PHE A 50 -13.44 15.72 51.38
N THR A 51 -13.09 16.87 51.94
CA THR A 51 -13.38 17.23 53.33
C THR A 51 -14.76 17.89 53.40
N PRO A 52 -15.61 17.59 54.40
CA PRO A 52 -16.86 18.30 54.58
C PRO A 52 -16.66 19.82 54.69
N VAL A 53 -17.54 20.59 54.05
CA VAL A 53 -17.48 22.07 54.11
C VAL A 53 -17.63 22.56 55.55
N SER A 54 -18.41 21.85 56.39
CA SER A 54 -18.58 22.16 57.81
C SER A 54 -17.29 22.03 58.64
N THR A 55 -16.31 21.30 58.15
CA THR A 55 -15.00 21.11 58.78
C THR A 55 -13.87 21.79 58.00
N GLY A 56 -14.19 22.77 57.16
CA GLY A 56 -13.21 23.57 56.41
C GLY A 56 -12.85 23.04 55.02
N GLY A 57 -13.58 22.06 54.48
CA GLY A 57 -13.41 21.61 53.10
C GLY A 57 -13.81 22.68 52.08
N VAL A 58 -13.23 22.58 50.88
CA VAL A 58 -13.46 23.54 49.77
C VAL A 58 -13.95 22.77 48.56
N PRO A 59 -15.11 23.09 47.97
CA PRO A 59 -15.65 22.36 46.84
C PRO A 59 -14.74 22.44 45.60
N PRO A 60 -14.83 21.48 44.65
CA PRO A 60 -14.11 21.55 43.39
C PRO A 60 -14.35 22.86 42.64
N SER A 61 -13.28 23.45 42.12
CA SER A 61 -13.36 24.64 41.28
C SER A 61 -14.18 24.35 40.01
N GLY A 62 -15.26 25.11 39.80
CA GLY A 62 -16.07 25.02 38.58
C GLY A 62 -15.27 25.36 37.31
N ALA A 63 -14.27 26.24 37.41
CA ALA A 63 -13.39 26.57 36.30
C ALA A 63 -12.48 25.38 35.92
N ASP A 64 -12.04 24.59 36.90
CA ASP A 64 -11.27 23.37 36.66
C ASP A 64 -12.14 22.24 36.13
N MET A 65 -13.36 22.09 36.65
CA MET A 65 -14.34 21.14 36.12
C MET A 65 -14.60 21.42 34.63
N ASN A 66 -14.85 22.68 34.28
CA ASN A 66 -15.02 23.06 32.88
C ASN A 66 -13.74 22.85 32.07
N GLY A 67 -12.57 23.14 32.65
CA GLY A 67 -11.27 22.96 32.00
C GLY A 67 -10.98 21.50 31.65
N ILE A 68 -11.10 20.58 32.60
CA ILE A 68 -10.82 19.17 32.38
C ILE A 68 -11.83 18.53 31.42
N LEU A 69 -13.12 18.88 31.54
CA LEU A 69 -14.15 18.38 30.64
C LEU A 69 -13.97 18.92 29.21
N ASN A 70 -13.57 20.18 29.06
CA ASN A 70 -13.23 20.75 27.76
C ASN A 70 -12.03 20.05 27.13
N LEU A 71 -10.97 19.80 27.91
CA LEU A 71 -9.78 19.07 27.45
C LEU A 71 -10.16 17.67 26.93
N VAL A 72 -10.97 16.92 27.68
CA VAL A 72 -11.39 15.57 27.27
C VAL A 72 -12.31 15.60 26.05
N THR A 73 -13.34 16.45 26.07
CA THR A 73 -14.36 16.47 25.00
C THR A 73 -13.83 17.06 23.69
N SER A 74 -12.87 17.99 23.73
CA SER A 74 -12.18 18.48 22.54
C SER A 74 -11.33 17.40 21.88
N ASN A 75 -10.60 16.61 22.67
CA ASN A 75 -9.87 15.44 22.18
C ASN A 75 -10.83 14.43 21.53
N ILE A 76 -11.96 14.13 22.16
CA ILE A 76 -12.96 13.19 21.61
C ILE A 76 -13.54 13.74 20.30
N GLN A 77 -13.93 15.01 20.26
CA GLN A 77 -14.44 15.65 19.04
C GLN A 77 -13.43 15.52 17.90
N TRP A 78 -12.16 15.80 18.16
CA TRP A 78 -11.13 15.74 17.15
C TRP A 78 -10.95 14.32 16.57
N HIS A 79 -10.97 13.29 17.41
CA HIS A 79 -10.94 11.90 16.95
C HIS A 79 -12.22 11.52 16.17
N GLN A 80 -13.39 11.96 16.63
CA GLN A 80 -14.66 11.73 15.95
C GLN A 80 -14.72 12.39 14.57
N ALA A 81 -14.03 13.52 14.40
CA ALA A 81 -13.85 14.18 13.11
C ALA A 81 -12.83 13.47 12.19
N GLY A 82 -12.26 12.34 12.60
CA GLY A 82 -11.28 11.57 11.85
C GLY A 82 -9.82 11.94 12.14
N GLY A 83 -9.56 12.67 13.23
CA GLY A 83 -8.20 13.03 13.65
C GLY A 83 -7.38 11.81 14.07
N TRP A 84 -6.12 11.81 13.63
CA TRP A 84 -5.10 10.82 14.01
C TRP A 84 -3.79 11.52 14.33
N TYR A 85 -3.17 11.15 15.45
CA TYR A 85 -1.96 11.81 15.91
C TYR A 85 -0.77 11.43 15.04
N GLN A 86 0.09 12.41 14.74
CA GLN A 86 1.39 12.19 14.14
C GLN A 86 2.41 11.82 15.21
N PHE A 87 3.58 11.34 14.80
CA PHE A 87 4.68 11.10 15.74
C PHE A 87 5.08 12.39 16.45
N ASN A 88 5.01 12.35 17.78
CA ASN A 88 5.51 13.40 18.67
C ASN A 88 6.58 12.81 19.59
N SER A 89 7.80 13.32 19.49
CA SER A 89 8.96 12.84 20.26
C SER A 89 8.82 13.13 21.76
N ALA A 90 8.39 14.34 22.12
CA ALA A 90 8.20 14.73 23.52
C ALA A 90 7.13 13.87 24.19
N PHE A 91 6.02 13.60 23.48
CA PHE A 91 4.98 12.71 23.97
C PHE A 91 5.51 11.28 24.13
N ALA A 92 6.18 10.74 23.11
CA ALA A 92 6.80 9.42 23.18
C ALA A 92 7.71 9.29 24.41
N THR A 93 8.60 10.25 24.63
CA THR A 93 9.45 10.29 25.83
C THR A 93 8.62 10.31 27.11
N SER A 94 7.57 11.12 27.19
CA SER A 94 6.74 11.25 28.39
C SER A 94 5.97 9.98 28.76
N ILE A 95 5.62 9.13 27.78
CA ILE A 95 4.86 7.89 28.00
C ILE A 95 5.71 6.62 27.94
N GLY A 96 7.02 6.73 27.76
CA GLY A 96 7.93 5.59 27.60
C GLY A 96 7.94 4.97 26.19
N GLY A 97 7.41 5.68 25.19
CA GLY A 97 7.30 5.29 23.78
C GLY A 97 5.89 4.85 23.40
N TYR A 98 5.59 4.84 22.10
CA TYR A 98 4.30 4.35 21.62
C TYR A 98 4.23 2.81 21.80
N PRO A 99 3.13 2.26 22.33
CA PRO A 99 2.99 0.82 22.50
C PRO A 99 2.90 0.09 21.15
N ALA A 100 3.08 -1.24 21.18
CA ALA A 100 2.79 -2.05 20.02
C ALA A 100 1.33 -1.85 19.59
N LYS A 101 1.09 -1.90 18.29
CA LYS A 101 -0.22 -1.68 17.65
C LYS A 101 -0.74 -0.23 17.71
N ALA A 102 0.04 0.72 18.21
CA ALA A 102 -0.26 2.14 18.06
C ALA A 102 -0.36 2.50 16.57
N ILE A 103 -1.32 3.36 16.21
CA ILE A 103 -1.50 3.86 14.85
C ILE A 103 -1.25 5.36 14.87
N LEU A 104 -0.33 5.84 14.03
CA LEU A 104 -0.02 7.25 13.87
C LEU A 104 -0.21 7.67 12.41
N ALA A 105 -0.65 8.90 12.18
CA ALA A 105 -0.68 9.47 10.83
C ALA A 105 0.73 9.83 10.36
N ALA A 106 1.00 9.59 9.07
CA ALA A 106 2.22 10.10 8.45
C ALA A 106 2.16 11.64 8.36
N SER A 107 3.31 12.28 8.56
CA SER A 107 3.42 13.75 8.58
C SER A 107 3.09 14.39 7.23
N ASP A 108 3.34 13.68 6.14
CA ASP A 108 3.09 14.08 4.75
C ASP A 108 1.66 13.73 4.25
N GLY A 109 0.81 13.16 5.12
CA GLY A 109 -0.54 12.74 4.78
C GLY A 109 -0.62 11.50 3.89
N SER A 110 0.50 10.80 3.66
CA SER A 110 0.58 9.69 2.72
C SER A 110 -0.03 8.38 3.22
N GLY A 111 -0.44 8.32 4.49
CA GLY A 111 -1.09 7.16 5.11
C GLY A 111 -0.88 7.12 6.63
N PHE A 112 -0.85 5.92 7.18
CA PHE A 112 -0.63 5.69 8.61
C PHE A 112 0.55 4.76 8.86
N TYR A 113 1.09 4.80 10.06
CA TYR A 113 2.10 3.88 10.58
C TYR A 113 1.50 3.05 11.70
N TYR A 114 1.79 1.76 11.70
CA TYR A 114 1.45 0.80 12.75
C TYR A 114 2.70 0.41 13.52
N SER A 115 2.72 0.63 14.82
CA SER A 115 3.86 0.23 15.65
C SER A 115 3.91 -1.30 15.80
N THR A 116 5.07 -1.90 15.54
CA THR A 116 5.33 -3.34 15.69
C THR A 116 6.06 -3.69 16.98
N ALA A 117 6.37 -2.70 17.83
CA ALA A 117 7.10 -2.89 19.08
C ALA A 117 6.50 -2.02 20.19
N ASP A 118 6.60 -2.51 21.44
CA ASP A 118 6.31 -1.69 22.61
C ASP A 118 7.40 -0.63 22.82
N ASN A 119 7.05 0.44 23.52
CA ASN A 119 7.97 1.51 23.88
C ASN A 119 8.68 2.14 22.66
N ASN A 120 8.00 2.17 21.50
CA ASN A 120 8.59 2.67 20.27
C ASN A 120 8.71 4.21 20.29
N ALA A 121 9.94 4.70 20.43
CA ALA A 121 10.26 6.12 20.43
C ALA A 121 10.94 6.58 19.12
N ALA A 122 11.09 5.71 18.12
CA ALA A 122 11.71 6.06 16.86
C ALA A 122 10.69 6.77 15.95
N ASN A 123 11.11 7.84 15.26
CA ASN A 123 10.23 8.57 14.35
C ASN A 123 10.03 7.77 13.03
N PRO A 124 8.80 7.30 12.71
CA PRO A 124 8.55 6.56 11.48
C PRO A 124 8.75 7.39 10.21
N ASP A 125 8.46 8.69 10.24
CA ASP A 125 8.65 9.59 9.09
C ASP A 125 10.15 9.78 8.75
N ALA A 126 11.05 9.50 9.70
CA ALA A 126 12.49 9.53 9.52
C ALA A 126 13.10 8.14 9.23
N GLY A 127 12.27 7.13 8.91
CA GLY A 127 12.73 5.76 8.69
C GLY A 127 13.07 5.00 9.98
N GLY A 128 12.54 5.43 11.13
CA GLY A 128 12.70 4.74 12.40
C GLY A 128 12.18 3.30 12.38
N ALA A 129 12.92 2.39 13.00
CA ALA A 129 12.54 0.98 13.09
C ALA A 129 11.28 0.77 13.95
N GLY A 130 10.67 -0.42 13.84
CA GLY A 130 9.51 -0.80 14.66
C GLY A 130 8.17 -0.26 14.15
N TRP A 131 8.10 0.17 12.88
CA TRP A 131 6.88 0.67 12.25
C TRP A 131 6.62 -0.04 10.92
N THR A 132 5.35 -0.33 10.66
CA THR A 132 4.87 -0.82 9.35
C THR A 132 3.91 0.20 8.76
N ARG A 133 4.07 0.54 7.48
CA ARG A 133 3.21 1.51 6.81
C ARG A 133 1.85 0.90 6.44
N MET A 134 0.77 1.42 7.03
CA MET A 134 -0.62 1.12 6.69
C MET A 134 -1.03 2.02 5.53
N GLY A 135 -0.90 1.52 4.30
CA GLY A 135 -1.19 2.31 3.09
C GLY A 135 -0.45 1.86 1.84
N ALA A 136 0.42 0.85 1.95
CA ALA A 136 0.97 0.18 0.79
C ALA A 136 0.15 -1.08 0.47
N LEU A 137 -0.95 -0.93 -0.29
CA LEU A 137 -1.25 -1.94 -1.32
C LEU A 137 -0.29 -1.78 -2.52
N SER A 138 0.57 -0.75 -2.52
CA SER A 138 1.76 -0.69 -3.35
C SER A 138 2.91 -1.41 -2.64
N CYS A 139 2.98 -2.73 -2.77
CA CYS A 139 4.29 -3.35 -2.78
C CYS A 139 5.03 -2.69 -3.96
N PRO A 140 6.14 -1.94 -3.76
CA PRO A 140 6.98 -1.58 -4.89
C PRO A 140 7.38 -2.91 -5.57
N TRP A 141 7.46 -2.94 -6.90
CA TRP A 141 7.81 -4.16 -7.64
C TRP A 141 9.07 -4.85 -7.07
N SER A 142 10.02 -4.07 -6.54
CA SER A 142 11.23 -4.52 -5.87
C SER A 142 10.99 -5.33 -4.57
N GLY A 143 9.80 -5.25 -3.98
CA GLY A 143 9.38 -5.99 -2.78
C GLY A 143 8.63 -7.30 -3.06
N LEU A 144 8.30 -7.60 -4.33
CA LEU A 144 7.90 -8.96 -4.71
C LEU A 144 9.14 -9.84 -4.76
N THR A 145 9.45 -10.52 -3.66
CA THR A 145 10.45 -11.59 -3.65
C THR A 145 9.75 -12.93 -3.71
N GLY A 146 10.09 -13.73 -4.73
CA GLY A 146 9.52 -15.05 -4.96
C GLY A 146 9.12 -15.25 -6.42
N THR A 147 9.12 -16.51 -6.87
CA THR A 147 8.62 -16.87 -8.19
C THR A 147 7.10 -16.68 -8.19
N ALA A 148 6.56 -15.91 -9.12
CA ALA A 148 5.11 -15.82 -9.31
C ALA A 148 4.54 -17.25 -9.47
N PRO A 149 3.44 -17.61 -8.77
CA PRO A 149 2.82 -18.90 -8.98
C PRO A 149 2.42 -19.01 -10.45
N PRO A 150 2.68 -20.16 -11.11
CA PRO A 150 2.37 -20.32 -12.52
C PRO A 150 0.87 -20.10 -12.73
N VAL A 151 0.51 -19.04 -13.46
CA VAL A 151 -0.86 -18.75 -13.94
C VAL A 151 -1.30 -19.70 -15.06
N SER A 152 -0.57 -20.78 -15.29
CA SER A 152 -0.89 -21.83 -16.24
C SER A 152 -0.94 -23.18 -15.53
N HIS A 153 -2.13 -23.79 -15.50
CA HIS A 153 -2.37 -25.16 -15.05
C HIS A 153 -2.32 -26.15 -16.24
N PHE A 154 -1.78 -25.76 -17.39
CA PHE A 154 -1.64 -26.66 -18.53
C PHE A 154 -0.36 -27.50 -18.39
N SER A 155 -0.51 -28.73 -17.90
CA SER A 155 0.57 -29.71 -17.67
C SER A 155 1.16 -30.31 -18.95
N ASN A 156 1.04 -29.67 -20.12
CA ASN A 156 1.43 -30.26 -21.41
C ASN A 156 1.96 -29.22 -22.40
N ASP A 157 2.98 -28.47 -22.00
CA ASP A 157 3.73 -27.60 -22.92
C ASP A 157 5.16 -28.14 -23.12
N ILE A 158 5.26 -29.38 -23.60
CA ILE A 158 6.51 -29.94 -24.12
C ILE A 158 6.67 -29.36 -25.53
N GLY A 159 7.33 -28.22 -25.65
CA GLY A 159 7.72 -27.64 -26.94
C GLY A 159 7.52 -26.14 -27.12
N TYR A 160 6.99 -25.42 -26.13
CA TYR A 160 6.89 -23.96 -26.17
C TYR A 160 7.91 -23.28 -25.27
N VAL A 161 8.33 -22.08 -25.70
CA VAL A 161 9.31 -21.24 -25.01
C VAL A 161 8.76 -20.78 -23.67
N THR A 162 9.28 -21.33 -22.58
CA THR A 162 8.83 -21.03 -21.21
C THR A 162 9.50 -19.82 -20.56
N ALA A 163 10.48 -19.20 -21.23
CA ALA A 163 11.03 -17.89 -20.87
C ALA A 163 11.71 -17.20 -22.06
N ALA A 164 11.42 -15.93 -22.29
CA ALA A 164 12.27 -15.03 -23.06
C ALA A 164 13.21 -14.32 -22.07
N GLY A 165 14.52 -14.55 -22.19
CA GLY A 165 15.51 -13.84 -21.38
C GLY A 165 15.41 -12.33 -21.63
N ALA A 166 15.61 -11.51 -20.60
CA ALA A 166 15.42 -10.06 -20.61
C ALA A 166 16.44 -9.26 -21.48
N SER A 167 17.03 -9.85 -22.51
CA SER A 167 17.95 -9.16 -23.42
C SER A 167 17.79 -9.63 -24.86
N VAL A 168 18.01 -8.71 -25.80
CA VAL A 168 17.78 -8.81 -27.25
C VAL A 168 18.66 -9.87 -27.97
N ALA A 169 19.30 -10.77 -27.23
CA ALA A 169 20.22 -11.79 -27.77
C ALA A 169 20.36 -13.04 -26.89
N ALA A 170 19.42 -13.33 -25.99
CA ALA A 170 19.49 -14.56 -25.20
C ALA A 170 19.11 -15.79 -26.07
N PRO A 171 19.95 -16.85 -26.14
CA PRO A 171 19.62 -18.06 -26.88
C PRO A 171 18.47 -18.81 -26.19
N VAL A 172 17.45 -19.18 -26.95
CA VAL A 172 16.44 -20.15 -26.49
C VAL A 172 17.10 -21.52 -26.47
N GLN A 173 16.93 -22.24 -25.35
CA GLN A 173 17.48 -23.58 -25.17
C GLN A 173 17.10 -24.52 -26.32
N ALA A 174 18.07 -25.33 -26.72
CA ALA A 174 18.00 -26.25 -27.85
C ALA A 174 16.74 -27.13 -27.81
N VAL A 175 16.01 -27.16 -28.93
CA VAL A 175 14.94 -28.14 -29.15
C VAL A 175 15.51 -29.19 -30.10
N ASN A 176 15.68 -30.43 -29.61
CA ASN A 176 16.12 -31.58 -30.42
C ASN A 176 17.52 -31.43 -31.08
N GLY A 177 18.47 -30.78 -30.39
CA GLY A 177 19.87 -30.71 -30.84
C GLY A 177 20.21 -29.61 -31.85
N LEU A 178 19.29 -28.67 -32.10
CA LEU A 178 19.55 -27.48 -32.94
C LEU A 178 19.37 -26.19 -32.11
N SER A 179 20.25 -25.22 -32.35
CA SER A 179 20.25 -23.89 -31.70
C SER A 179 19.80 -22.80 -32.67
N GLY A 180 18.97 -21.87 -32.22
CA GLY A 180 18.51 -20.71 -33.01
C GLY A 180 18.04 -19.54 -32.14
N TYR A 181 17.94 -18.35 -32.75
CA TYR A 181 17.44 -17.12 -32.11
C TYR A 181 15.99 -16.85 -32.50
N VAL A 182 15.16 -16.45 -31.54
CA VAL A 182 13.81 -15.92 -31.80
C VAL A 182 13.87 -14.41 -31.72
N SER A 183 13.74 -13.73 -32.86
CA SER A 183 13.49 -12.29 -32.92
C SER A 183 11.99 -12.06 -33.09
N VAL A 184 11.35 -11.48 -32.07
CA VAL A 184 9.97 -10.98 -32.19
C VAL A 184 10.07 -9.51 -32.60
N PRO A 185 9.61 -9.09 -33.80
CA PRO A 185 9.56 -7.68 -34.13
C PRO A 185 8.58 -6.97 -33.20
N THR A 186 8.95 -5.78 -32.73
CA THR A 186 8.04 -4.92 -31.98
C THR A 186 6.87 -4.51 -32.89
N GLY A 187 5.64 -4.82 -32.48
CA GLY A 187 4.41 -4.30 -33.13
C GLY A 187 3.46 -5.32 -33.78
N LEU A 188 3.69 -6.64 -33.68
CA LEU A 188 2.75 -7.61 -34.25
C LEU A 188 1.59 -7.92 -33.29
N SER A 189 0.42 -7.30 -33.52
CA SER A 189 -0.86 -7.76 -32.96
C SER A 189 -1.56 -8.66 -33.98
N VAL A 190 -1.60 -9.96 -33.75
CA VAL A 190 -2.39 -10.88 -34.58
C VAL A 190 -3.72 -11.12 -33.89
N ASN A 191 -4.74 -10.36 -34.32
CA ASN A 191 -6.08 -10.42 -33.75
C ASN A 191 -6.80 -11.66 -34.29
N SER A 192 -7.16 -12.57 -33.37
CA SER A 192 -8.11 -13.69 -33.46
C SER A 192 -8.28 -14.50 -34.76
N ILE A 193 -8.30 -15.83 -34.55
CA ILE A 193 -8.84 -16.95 -35.35
C ILE A 193 -7.74 -17.82 -36.00
N GLY A 194 -7.46 -18.98 -35.39
CA GLY A 194 -7.24 -20.28 -36.06
C GLY A 194 -6.06 -20.51 -37.00
N TYR A 195 -5.26 -19.52 -37.40
CA TYR A 195 -4.19 -19.72 -38.38
C TYR A 195 -2.85 -20.07 -37.75
N THR A 196 -2.17 -21.09 -38.28
CA THR A 196 -0.75 -21.32 -38.02
C THR A 196 0.06 -20.49 -39.01
N VAL A 197 0.95 -19.63 -38.50
CA VAL A 197 1.86 -18.82 -39.31
C VAL A 197 3.25 -19.46 -39.27
N LEU A 198 3.86 -19.66 -40.44
CA LEU A 198 5.23 -20.17 -40.55
C LEU A 198 6.13 -19.10 -41.19
N TYR A 199 7.27 -18.84 -40.54
CA TYR A 199 8.33 -17.98 -41.04
C TYR A 199 9.48 -18.82 -41.59
N VAL A 200 9.85 -18.60 -42.84
CA VAL A 200 11.04 -19.21 -43.47
C VAL A 200 12.15 -18.17 -43.54
N VAL A 201 13.32 -18.55 -43.00
CA VAL A 201 14.49 -17.70 -42.71
C VAL A 201 15.44 -17.65 -43.94
N PRO A 202 16.32 -16.65 -44.06
CA PRO A 202 17.16 -16.48 -45.25
C PRO A 202 18.08 -17.67 -45.56
N GLY A 203 18.24 -17.98 -46.86
CA GLY A 203 19.06 -19.09 -47.37
C GLY A 203 18.28 -20.36 -47.75
N GLY A 204 16.99 -20.44 -47.42
CA GLY A 204 16.09 -21.47 -47.96
C GLY A 204 15.70 -21.21 -49.42
N GLY A 205 15.40 -22.28 -50.17
CA GLY A 205 14.88 -22.14 -51.54
C GLY A 205 13.53 -21.41 -51.57
N SER A 206 13.31 -20.55 -52.57
CA SER A 206 12.04 -19.84 -52.74
C SER A 206 10.86 -20.81 -52.88
N LEU A 207 9.82 -20.65 -52.06
CA LEU A 207 8.63 -21.51 -52.05
C LEU A 207 7.53 -21.07 -53.05
N GLY A 208 7.90 -20.27 -54.05
CA GLY A 208 7.00 -19.70 -55.06
C GLY A 208 6.72 -18.20 -54.86
N SER A 209 5.91 -17.62 -55.73
CA SER A 209 5.46 -16.22 -55.64
C SER A 209 4.36 -16.05 -54.59
N GLU A 210 4.12 -14.80 -54.15
CA GLU A 210 2.94 -14.45 -53.37
C GLU A 210 1.65 -14.94 -54.06
N GLY A 211 0.69 -15.41 -53.26
CA GLY A 211 -0.54 -16.05 -53.71
C GLY A 211 -0.40 -17.52 -54.11
N SER A 212 0.82 -18.05 -54.22
CA SER A 212 1.03 -19.46 -54.55
C SER A 212 0.68 -20.37 -53.37
N LEU A 213 0.02 -21.48 -53.68
CA LEU A 213 -0.21 -22.58 -52.74
C LEU A 213 0.98 -23.55 -52.79
N THR A 214 1.49 -23.95 -51.64
CA THR A 214 2.56 -24.95 -51.52
C THR A 214 2.23 -25.99 -50.46
N THR A 215 2.68 -27.22 -50.68
CA THR A 215 2.77 -28.25 -49.65
C THR A 215 4.16 -28.23 -49.04
N ILE A 216 4.24 -28.41 -47.72
CA ILE A 216 5.52 -28.45 -47.00
C ILE A 216 5.70 -29.86 -46.46
N SER A 217 6.82 -30.49 -46.80
CA SER A 217 7.15 -31.82 -46.30
C SER A 217 7.11 -31.87 -44.77
N GLY A 218 6.42 -32.86 -44.22
CA GLY A 218 6.25 -33.02 -42.77
C GLY A 218 5.24 -32.08 -42.10
N ARG A 219 4.53 -31.22 -42.85
CA ARG A 219 3.42 -30.41 -42.32
C ARG A 219 2.09 -30.75 -43.00
N PRO A 220 1.02 -31.01 -42.23
CA PRO A 220 -0.29 -31.29 -42.81
C PRO A 220 -0.92 -30.04 -43.44
N GLY A 221 -1.59 -30.21 -44.58
CA GLY A 221 -2.36 -29.17 -45.27
C GLY A 221 -1.59 -28.39 -46.35
N THR A 222 -2.30 -27.46 -47.00
CA THR A 222 -1.76 -26.58 -48.03
C THR A 222 -1.59 -25.16 -47.46
N TRP A 223 -0.54 -24.48 -47.90
CA TRP A 223 -0.12 -23.20 -47.34
C TRP A 223 -0.06 -22.14 -48.44
N MET A 224 -0.64 -20.97 -48.20
CA MET A 224 -0.53 -19.83 -49.12
C MET A 224 0.71 -19.01 -48.77
N ASN A 225 1.52 -18.69 -49.78
CA ASN A 225 2.53 -17.66 -49.67
C ASN A 225 1.83 -16.29 -49.62
N SER A 226 1.93 -15.61 -48.48
CA SER A 226 1.26 -14.34 -48.21
C SER A 226 2.17 -13.12 -48.36
N GLY A 227 3.41 -13.32 -48.83
CA GLY A 227 4.31 -12.23 -49.19
C GLY A 227 5.76 -12.67 -49.37
N SER A 228 6.42 -12.13 -50.39
CA SER A 228 7.88 -12.16 -50.57
C SER A 228 8.45 -10.75 -50.46
N GLY A 229 9.03 -10.40 -49.31
CA GLY A 229 9.62 -9.07 -49.10
C GLY A 229 11.00 -8.95 -49.75
N ASN A 230 11.12 -8.24 -50.87
CA ASN A 230 12.34 -8.18 -51.67
C ASN A 230 13.28 -7.04 -51.23
N LEU A 231 14.42 -7.35 -50.57
CA LEU A 231 15.71 -6.64 -50.64
C LEU A 231 16.82 -7.61 -50.21
N ALA A 232 17.82 -7.78 -51.08
CA ALA A 232 19.12 -8.44 -50.92
C ALA A 232 19.35 -9.38 -49.70
N SER A 233 19.50 -10.67 -49.98
CA SER A 233 20.08 -11.74 -49.13
C SER A 233 19.41 -12.11 -47.79
N ASP A 234 18.46 -11.33 -47.27
CA ASP A 234 17.70 -11.67 -46.05
C ASP A 234 16.18 -11.81 -46.31
N GLN A 235 15.79 -12.85 -47.05
CA GLN A 235 14.38 -13.09 -47.38
C GLN A 235 13.63 -13.81 -46.26
N LEU A 236 12.56 -13.19 -45.76
CA LEU A 236 11.54 -13.78 -44.90
C LEU A 236 10.33 -14.15 -45.76
N THR A 237 9.93 -15.43 -45.80
CA THR A 237 8.66 -15.84 -46.44
C THR A 237 7.61 -16.12 -45.38
N LEU A 238 6.45 -15.48 -45.53
CA LEU A 238 5.31 -15.68 -44.63
C LEU A 238 4.32 -16.65 -45.26
N LEU A 239 4.08 -17.78 -44.58
CA LEU A 239 3.07 -18.74 -45.00
C LEU A 239 1.92 -18.82 -44.00
N VAL A 240 0.72 -18.79 -44.55
CA VAL A 240 -0.53 -18.95 -43.80
C VAL A 240 -1.17 -20.26 -44.23
N ARG A 241 -1.53 -21.10 -43.25
CA ARG A 241 -2.25 -22.34 -43.51
C ARG A 241 -3.62 -22.03 -44.07
N VAL A 242 -3.96 -22.62 -45.21
CA VAL A 242 -5.35 -22.66 -45.67
C VAL A 242 -6.00 -23.83 -44.96
N ALA A 243 -7.04 -23.55 -44.17
CA ALA A 243 -7.82 -24.58 -43.50
C ALA A 243 -8.52 -25.48 -44.52
#